data_AF-N9N3K3-F1
#
_entry.id   AF-N9N3K3-F1
#
_cell.length_a   1.000
_cell.length_b   1.000
_cell.length_c   1.000
_cell.angle_alpha   90.00
_cell.angle_beta   90.00
_cell.angle_gamma   90.00
#
_symmetry.space_group_name_H-M   'P 1'
#
loop_
_entity.id
_entity.type
_entity.pdbx_description
1 polymer ?
#
loop_
_entity_poly.entity_id
_entity_poly.type
_entity_poly.pdbx_seq_one_letter_code
_entity_poly.pdbx_strand_id
1 'polypeptide(L)'
;MVDMVPTTLTNVDNITPGEKKVYKFLQDLFIDQDAIVWYETEALGRYSDFILWLPTHGLLAIEVKDWTKSNFKEVNPTHFKGNFYRKDKPDVVTNPRIQALNRTGFVGDSIF
;
A
#
# COMPACT_ATOMS: atom_id res chain seq x y z
N MET A 1 -1.65 -21.92 8.67
CA MET A 1 -0.59 -21.51 7.71
C MET A 1 -1.20 -20.57 6.71
N VAL A 2 -0.47 -19.56 6.24
CA VAL A 2 -1.02 -18.63 5.25
C VAL A 2 -1.15 -19.27 3.88
N ASP A 3 -2.29 -19.06 3.24
CA ASP A 3 -2.50 -19.37 1.82
C ASP A 3 -2.32 -18.10 0.98
N MET A 4 -1.30 -18.08 0.14
CA MET A 4 -1.02 -16.95 -0.77
C MET A 4 -1.55 -17.30 -2.16
N VAL A 5 -2.37 -16.42 -2.73
CA VAL A 5 -2.99 -16.60 -4.05
C VAL A 5 -2.64 -15.39 -4.93
N PRO A 6 -1.79 -15.55 -5.96
CA PRO A 6 -1.06 -16.76 -6.31
C PRO A 6 0.05 -17.09 -5.29
N THR A 7 0.53 -18.34 -5.27
CA THR A 7 1.60 -18.79 -4.34
C THR A 7 2.97 -18.18 -4.63
N THR A 8 3.14 -17.63 -5.83
CA THR A 8 4.29 -16.83 -6.24
C THR A 8 3.87 -15.76 -7.23
N LEU A 9 4.62 -14.66 -7.26
CA LEU A 9 4.39 -13.52 -8.15
C LEU A 9 5.26 -13.56 -9.42
N THR A 10 6.00 -14.65 -9.67
CA THR A 10 6.96 -14.74 -10.79
C THR A 10 6.33 -14.47 -12.17
N ASN A 11 5.07 -14.88 -12.36
CA ASN A 11 4.35 -14.78 -13.63
C ASN A 11 3.30 -13.65 -13.64
N VAL A 12 3.32 -12.79 -12.62
CA VAL A 12 2.44 -11.62 -12.56
C VAL A 12 3.10 -10.50 -13.35
N ASP A 13 2.43 -10.05 -14.41
CA ASP A 13 2.88 -8.90 -15.18
C ASP A 13 2.63 -7.60 -14.41
N ASN A 14 3.43 -6.56 -14.68
CA ASN A 14 3.29 -5.20 -14.16
C ASN A 14 3.38 -5.00 -12.63
N ILE A 15 3.64 -6.05 -11.86
CA ILE A 15 3.83 -5.93 -10.42
C ILE A 15 4.96 -4.96 -10.06
N THR A 16 4.66 -4.05 -9.14
CA THR A 16 5.57 -3.01 -8.65
C THR A 16 6.57 -3.56 -7.62
N PRO A 17 7.76 -2.93 -7.48
CA PRO A 17 8.68 -3.25 -6.38
C PRO A 17 8.07 -3.16 -4.99
N GLY A 18 7.15 -2.21 -4.76
CA GLY A 18 6.39 -2.07 -3.51
C GLY A 18 5.52 -3.28 -3.23
N GLU A 19 4.70 -3.70 -4.18
CA GLU A 19 3.83 -4.88 -4.06
C GLU A 19 4.62 -6.15 -3.79
N LYS A 20 5.76 -6.37 -4.47
CA LYS A 20 6.64 -7.53 -4.19
C LYS A 20 7.09 -7.58 -2.73
N LYS A 21 7.46 -6.42 -2.16
CA LYS A 21 7.88 -6.33 -0.76
C LYS A 21 6.70 -6.57 0.19
N VAL A 22 5.54 -6.01 -0.13
CA VAL A 22 4.32 -6.22 0.68
C VAL A 22 3.88 -7.68 0.65
N TYR A 23 3.85 -8.32 -0.52
CA TYR A 23 3.56 -9.75 -0.63
C TYR A 23 4.46 -10.59 0.27
N LYS A 24 5.79 -10.34 0.22
CA LYS A 24 6.74 -11.07 1.06
C LYS A 24 6.52 -10.78 2.55
N PHE A 25 6.29 -9.53 2.90
CA PHE A 25 5.95 -9.13 4.26
C PHE A 25 4.68 -9.83 4.79
N LEU A 26 3.62 -9.89 4.00
CA LEU A 26 2.36 -10.56 4.38
C LEU A 26 2.55 -12.08 4.53
N GLN A 27 3.28 -12.69 3.60
CA GLN A 27 3.65 -14.11 3.69
C GLN A 27 4.39 -14.41 4.99
N ASP A 28 5.38 -13.60 5.35
CA ASP A 28 6.19 -13.80 6.56
C ASP A 28 5.39 -13.48 7.83
N LEU A 29 4.57 -12.43 7.82
CA LEU A 29 3.76 -12.00 8.96
C LEU A 29 2.71 -13.04 9.37
N PHE A 30 2.10 -13.73 8.39
CA PHE A 30 1.00 -14.66 8.61
C PHE A 30 1.40 -16.12 8.45
N ILE A 31 2.70 -16.44 8.36
CA ILE A 31 3.19 -17.80 8.08
C ILE A 31 2.55 -18.88 8.97
N ASP A 32 2.38 -18.58 10.26
CA ASP A 32 1.81 -19.49 11.27
C ASP A 32 0.32 -19.22 11.58
N GLN A 33 -0.36 -18.37 10.81
CA GLN A 33 -1.78 -18.05 10.99
C GLN A 33 -2.62 -18.69 9.88
N ASP A 34 -3.91 -18.91 10.13
CA ASP A 34 -4.85 -19.41 9.12
C ASP A 34 -5.44 -18.26 8.29
N ALA A 35 -4.55 -17.52 7.63
CA ALA A 35 -4.91 -16.39 6.77
C ALA A 35 -4.97 -16.82 5.30
N ILE A 36 -5.80 -16.14 4.51
CA ILE A 36 -5.75 -16.24 3.04
C ILE A 36 -5.44 -14.84 2.49
N VAL A 37 -4.48 -14.74 1.59
CA VAL A 37 -4.05 -13.49 0.97
C VAL A 37 -4.21 -13.61 -0.54
N TRP A 38 -5.08 -12.80 -1.11
CA TRP A 38 -5.25 -12.67 -2.56
C TRP A 38 -4.55 -11.41 -3.06
N TYR A 39 -3.77 -11.54 -4.12
CA TYR A 39 -3.17 -10.43 -4.86
C TYR A 39 -4.04 -10.07 -6.07
N GLU A 40 -4.23 -8.78 -6.36
CA GLU A 40 -5.00 -8.25 -7.50
C GLU A 40 -6.36 -8.93 -7.72
N THR A 41 -7.10 -9.13 -6.63
CA THR A 41 -8.44 -9.74 -6.67
C THR A 41 -9.53 -8.68 -6.51
N GLU A 42 -10.67 -8.93 -7.14
CA GLU A 42 -11.88 -8.15 -6.90
C GLU A 42 -12.59 -8.66 -5.63
N ALA A 43 -12.86 -7.77 -4.67
CA ALA A 43 -13.79 -8.04 -3.59
C ALA A 43 -14.85 -6.96 -3.52
N LEU A 44 -16.12 -7.37 -3.47
CA LEU A 44 -17.27 -6.48 -3.31
C LEU A 44 -17.33 -5.35 -4.35
N GLY A 45 -16.98 -5.64 -5.60
CA GLY A 45 -17.00 -4.66 -6.69
C GLY A 45 -15.82 -3.69 -6.71
N ARG A 46 -14.76 -3.96 -5.94
CA ARG A 46 -13.56 -3.12 -5.85
C ARG A 46 -12.30 -3.95 -6.04
N TYR A 47 -11.37 -3.39 -6.81
CA TYR A 47 -10.02 -3.88 -6.90
C TYR A 47 -9.17 -3.25 -5.79
N SER A 48 -8.34 -4.07 -5.16
CA SER A 48 -7.30 -3.65 -4.23
C SER A 48 -6.08 -4.51 -4.50
N ASP A 49 -4.90 -3.96 -4.24
CA ASP A 49 -3.64 -4.67 -4.54
C ASP A 49 -3.55 -5.98 -3.74
N PHE A 50 -4.04 -5.98 -2.50
CA PHE A 50 -4.24 -7.20 -1.72
C PHE A 50 -5.59 -7.21 -1.01
N ILE A 51 -6.18 -8.40 -0.90
CA ILE A 51 -7.28 -8.69 0.01
C ILE A 51 -6.84 -9.83 0.92
N LEU A 52 -7.04 -9.68 2.21
CA LEU A 52 -6.72 -10.69 3.20
C LEU A 52 -7.98 -11.11 3.92
N TRP A 53 -8.20 -12.41 4.04
CA TRP A 53 -9.14 -12.96 5.00
C TRP A 53 -8.39 -13.45 6.23
N LEU A 54 -8.73 -12.87 7.37
CA LEU A 54 -8.19 -13.21 8.69
C LEU A 54 -9.35 -13.73 9.55
N PRO A 55 -9.33 -15.00 10.01
CA PRO A 55 -10.47 -15.61 10.72
C PRO A 55 -10.95 -14.80 11.93
N THR A 56 -10.02 -14.12 12.61
CA THR A 56 -10.28 -13.36 13.83
C THR A 56 -10.58 -11.87 13.59
N HIS A 57 -10.34 -11.35 12.38
CA HIS A 57 -10.46 -9.91 12.09
C HIS A 57 -11.39 -9.59 10.91
N GLY A 58 -11.72 -10.58 10.07
CA GLY A 58 -12.52 -10.39 8.86
C GLY A 58 -11.66 -10.10 7.63
N LEU A 59 -12.15 -9.20 6.76
CA LEU A 59 -11.49 -8.85 5.50
C LEU A 59 -10.69 -7.55 5.64
N LEU A 60 -9.44 -7.57 5.18
CA LEU A 60 -8.58 -6.40 5.05
C LEU A 60 -8.28 -6.17 3.57
N ALA A 61 -8.53 -4.97 3.07
CA ALA A 61 -8.10 -4.53 1.75
C ALA A 61 -6.87 -3.62 1.90
N ILE A 62 -5.79 -3.92 1.19
CA ILE A 62 -4.54 -3.16 1.20
C ILE A 62 -4.31 -2.58 -0.19
N GLU A 63 -4.04 -1.28 -0.20
CA GLU A 63 -3.58 -0.55 -1.37
C GLU A 63 -2.11 -0.15 -1.16
N VAL A 64 -1.24 -0.58 -2.05
CA VAL A 64 0.17 -0.29 -2.09
C VAL A 64 0.40 0.92 -3.00
N LYS A 65 0.78 2.04 -2.38
CA LYS A 65 1.33 3.18 -3.14
C LYS A 65 2.84 3.03 -3.20
N ASP A 66 3.36 2.72 -4.38
CA ASP A 66 4.78 2.43 -4.60
C ASP A 66 5.67 3.68 -4.41
N TRP A 67 5.98 3.96 -3.15
CA TRP A 67 6.76 5.10 -2.68
C TRP A 67 8.25 4.75 -2.64
N THR A 68 8.77 4.18 -3.73
CA THR A 68 10.21 4.01 -3.87
C THR A 68 10.92 5.37 -3.84
N LYS A 69 12.13 5.43 -3.27
CA LYS A 69 12.93 6.66 -3.19
C LYS A 69 13.11 7.33 -4.56
N SER A 70 13.22 6.53 -5.63
CA SER A 70 13.32 7.01 -7.02
C SER A 70 12.11 7.80 -7.50
N ASN A 71 10.93 7.58 -6.91
CA ASN A 71 9.72 8.29 -7.28
C ASN A 71 9.64 9.68 -6.63
N PHE A 72 10.41 9.96 -5.57
CA PHE A 72 10.40 11.25 -4.89
C PHE A 72 11.48 12.19 -5.42
N LYS A 73 11.07 13.43 -5.71
CA LYS A 73 11.95 14.56 -6.02
C LYS A 73 12.08 15.49 -4.82
N GLU A 74 11.03 15.61 -4.01
CA GLU A 74 11.00 16.43 -2.80
C GLU A 74 10.10 15.79 -1.74
N VAL A 75 10.51 15.86 -0.48
CA VAL A 75 9.74 15.41 0.68
C VAL A 75 9.92 16.47 1.76
N ASN A 76 8.84 17.12 2.17
CA ASN A 76 8.86 18.09 3.27
C ASN A 76 7.59 17.96 4.14
N PRO A 77 7.49 18.69 5.28
CA PRO A 77 6.35 18.58 6.19
C PRO A 77 4.99 18.90 5.57
N THR A 78 4.95 19.66 4.47
CA THR A 78 3.71 20.13 3.85
C THR A 78 3.28 19.33 2.63
N HIS A 79 4.23 18.90 1.81
CA HIS A 79 3.96 18.22 0.57
C HIS A 79 5.10 17.31 0.13
N PHE A 80 4.77 16.35 -0.72
CA PHE A 80 5.71 15.54 -1.45
C PHE A 80 5.61 15.89 -2.93
N LYS A 81 6.74 15.91 -3.63
CA LYS A 81 6.81 16.07 -5.07
C LYS A 81 7.50 14.86 -5.68
N GLY A 82 6.92 14.29 -6.71
CA GLY A 82 7.43 13.05 -7.28
C GLY A 82 6.69 12.57 -8.51
N ASN A 83 7.23 11.57 -9.17
CA ASN A 83 6.60 10.91 -10.31
C ASN A 83 5.71 9.77 -9.80
N PHE A 84 4.56 10.12 -9.21
CA PHE A 84 3.70 9.13 -8.53
C PHE A 84 2.72 8.45 -9.48
N TYR A 85 2.15 9.20 -10.43
CA TYR A 85 1.17 8.68 -11.38
C TYR A 85 1.72 8.62 -12.81
N ARG A 86 2.63 9.53 -13.17
CA ARG A 86 3.23 9.60 -14.50
C ARG A 86 4.75 9.76 -14.38
N LYS A 87 5.50 8.99 -15.16
CA LYS A 87 6.97 8.97 -15.11
C LYS A 87 7.61 10.29 -15.56
N ASP A 88 6.95 11.01 -16.46
CA ASP A 88 7.42 12.22 -17.13
C ASP A 88 6.91 13.52 -16.49
N LYS A 89 5.82 13.44 -15.71
CA LYS A 89 5.20 14.61 -15.09
C LYS A 89 5.18 14.47 -13.57
N PRO A 90 6.01 15.24 -12.85
CA PRO A 90 5.98 15.26 -11.39
C PRO A 90 4.65 15.82 -10.89
N ASP A 91 4.07 15.11 -9.94
CA ASP A 91 2.90 15.52 -9.20
C ASP A 91 3.32 16.08 -7.84
N VAL A 92 2.55 17.04 -7.33
CA VAL A 92 2.67 17.55 -5.96
C VAL A 92 1.46 17.06 -5.19
N VAL A 93 1.70 16.34 -4.10
CA VAL A 93 0.65 15.81 -3.23
C VAL A 93 0.87 16.32 -1.81
N THR A 94 -0.23 16.65 -1.11
CA THR A 94 -0.17 17.06 0.29
C THR A 94 0.46 15.95 1.12
N ASN A 95 1.27 16.31 2.12
CA ASN A 95 1.85 15.33 3.04
C ASN A 95 0.71 14.50 3.70
N PRO A 96 0.77 13.15 3.68
CA PRO A 96 -0.27 12.29 4.26
C PRO A 96 -0.62 12.61 5.72
N ARG A 97 0.36 13.07 6.51
CA ARG A 97 0.12 13.52 7.89
C ARG A 97 -0.83 14.71 7.93
N ILE A 98 -0.62 15.72 7.08
CA ILE A 98 -1.52 16.87 6.98
C ILE A 98 -2.89 16.43 6.48
N GLN A 99 -2.95 15.53 5.49
CA GLN A 99 -4.23 15.00 5.02
C GLN A 99 -5.03 14.32 6.15
N ALA A 100 -4.36 13.54 6.99
CA ALA A 100 -4.97 12.87 8.14
C ALA A 100 -5.45 13.89 9.21
N LEU A 101 -4.61 14.87 9.56
CA LEU A 101 -4.95 15.93 10.53
C LEU A 101 -6.14 16.77 10.06
N ASN A 102 -6.17 17.17 8.79
CA ASN A 102 -7.26 17.97 8.24
C ASN A 102 -8.61 17.22 8.26
N ARG A 103 -8.61 15.89 8.12
CA ARG A 103 -9.84 15.08 8.19
C ARG A 103 -10.42 14.99 9.59
N THR A 104 -9.58 15.08 10.62
CA THR A 104 -10.00 14.94 12.02
C THR A 104 -10.26 16.28 12.70
N GLY A 105 -10.03 17.41 12.01
CA GLY A 105 -10.14 18.74 12.59
C GLY A 105 -9.04 19.05 13.62
N PHE A 106 -8.04 18.18 13.75
CA PHE A 106 -6.90 18.40 14.64
C PHE A 106 -5.96 19.43 14.04
N VAL A 107 -5.91 20.62 14.63
CA VAL A 107 -4.83 21.60 14.45
C VAL A 107 -3.75 21.26 15.49
N GLY A 108 -3.03 20.16 15.28
CA GLY A 108 -1.92 19.78 16.14
C GLY A 108 -0.66 20.56 15.74
N ASP A 109 -0.11 21.34 16.67
CA ASP A 109 1.12 22.12 16.48
C ASP A 109 2.20 21.31 15.76
N SER A 110 2.82 21.97 14.78
CA SER A 110 3.89 21.41 13.95
C SER A 110 5.05 20.93 14.82
N ILE A 111 5.12 19.62 15.04
CA ILE A 111 6.36 18.93 15.44
C ILE A 111 6.96 18.30 14.19
N PHE A 112 7.71 19.13 13.47
CA PHE A 112 8.92 18.77 12.73
C PHE A 112 9.93 19.89 12.99
#